data_AF-A0A534Q3L8-F1
#
_entry.id   AF-A0A534Q3L8-F1
#
_cell.length_a   1.000
_cell.length_b   1.000
_cell.length_c   1.000
_cell.angle_alpha   90.00
_cell.angle_beta   90.00
_cell.angle_gamma   90.00
#
_symmetry.space_group_name_H-M   'P 1'
#
loop_
_entity.id
_entity.type
_entity.pdbx_description
1 polymer ?
#
loop_
_entity_poly.entity_id
_entity_poly.type
_entity_poly.pdbx_seq_one_letter_code
_entity_poly.pdbx_strand_id
1 'polypeptide(L)'
;MLVITEMMGVPEEDRQNVYEISNKMVGFDDPEYHDGKTLTMKAGENDANMQLSAQMFLYAAKLREKALTHPSDDLATALVNVELDGRKLTPEEFNFFFLLLLIAGNETTRTVTTNGMISLLDHPDQLRALKQDLSLLDGAIEEILRFSPAVHSFRRSATQTTEIRGQKIEENAKLILWY
;
A
#
# COMPACT_ATOMS: atom_id res chain seq x y z
N MET A 1 0.94 5.85 -9.59
CA MET A 1 0.58 4.43 -9.48
C MET A 1 0.94 3.60 -10.73
N LEU A 2 1.89 4.04 -11.55
CA LEU A 2 2.20 3.36 -12.83
C LEU A 2 2.83 1.98 -12.62
N VAL A 3 3.86 1.87 -11.78
CA VAL A 3 4.61 0.62 -11.58
C VAL A 3 3.71 -0.55 -11.17
N ILE A 4 2.87 -0.37 -10.16
CA ILE A 4 2.02 -1.47 -9.64
C ILE A 4 0.91 -1.83 -10.61
N THR A 5 0.30 -0.85 -11.26
CA THR A 5 -0.75 -1.14 -12.26
C THR A 5 -0.18 -1.87 -13.47
N GLU A 6 1.01 -1.48 -13.92
CA GLU A 6 1.73 -2.18 -14.99
C GLU A 6 2.13 -3.59 -14.58
N MET A 7 2.75 -3.76 -13.41
CA MET A 7 3.10 -5.08 -12.88
C MET A 7 1.88 -5.98 -12.74
N MET A 8 0.72 -5.45 -12.34
CA MET A 8 -0.53 -6.20 -12.21
C MET A 8 -1.22 -6.50 -13.55
N GLY A 9 -0.73 -6.00 -14.69
CA GLY A 9 -1.38 -6.20 -15.99
C GLY A 9 -2.65 -5.36 -16.20
N VAL A 10 -2.81 -4.27 -15.44
CA VAL A 10 -3.91 -3.31 -15.59
C VAL A 10 -3.75 -2.58 -16.93
N PRO A 11 -4.75 -2.65 -17.83
CA PRO A 11 -4.75 -1.89 -19.08
C PRO A 11 -4.53 -0.40 -18.86
N GLU A 12 -3.81 0.24 -19.77
CA GLU A 12 -3.40 1.65 -19.63
C GLU A 12 -4.61 2.59 -19.43
N GLU A 13 -5.69 2.33 -20.17
CA GLU A 13 -6.95 3.06 -20.12
C GLU A 13 -7.64 3.00 -18.75
N ASP A 14 -7.39 1.96 -17.96
CA ASP A 14 -8.01 1.76 -16.64
C ASP A 14 -7.18 2.38 -15.50
N ARG A 15 -5.87 2.61 -15.72
CA ARG A 15 -4.93 2.97 -14.65
C ARG A 15 -5.33 4.23 -13.89
N GLN A 16 -5.90 5.22 -14.58
CA GLN A 16 -6.36 6.47 -13.98
C GLN A 16 -7.54 6.22 -13.02
N ASN A 17 -8.52 5.41 -13.45
CA ASN A 17 -9.68 5.09 -12.62
C ASN A 17 -9.26 4.27 -11.37
N VAL A 18 -8.40 3.27 -11.55
CA VAL A 18 -7.84 2.49 -10.43
C VAL A 18 -7.12 3.42 -9.44
N TYR A 19 -6.39 4.43 -9.95
CA TYR A 19 -5.65 5.38 -9.13
C TYR A 19 -6.56 6.26 -8.28
N GLU A 20 -7.62 6.80 -8.89
CA GLU A 20 -8.58 7.65 -8.18
C GLU A 20 -9.32 6.87 -7.09
N ILE A 21 -9.74 5.63 -7.38
CA ILE A 21 -10.40 4.79 -6.38
C ILE A 21 -9.43 4.44 -5.25
N SER A 22 -8.18 4.08 -5.56
CA SER A 22 -7.15 3.77 -4.57
C SER A 22 -6.91 4.94 -3.61
N ASN A 23 -6.78 6.18 -4.12
CA ASN A 23 -6.58 7.35 -3.27
C ASN A 23 -7.78 7.61 -2.36
N LYS A 24 -9.01 7.50 -2.86
CA LYS A 24 -10.22 7.66 -2.04
C LYS A 24 -10.32 6.62 -0.92
N MET A 25 -9.85 5.40 -1.18
CA MET A 25 -9.84 4.34 -0.17
C MET A 25 -8.83 4.61 0.95
N VAL A 26 -7.66 5.12 0.60
CA VAL A 26 -6.58 5.44 1.55
C VAL A 26 -6.90 6.69 2.36
N GLY A 27 -7.25 7.79 1.68
CA GLY A 27 -7.66 9.05 2.31
C GLY A 27 -9.12 9.05 2.73
N PHE A 28 -9.60 7.97 3.36
CA PHE A 28 -11.02 7.84 3.69
C PHE A 28 -11.52 8.86 4.72
N ASP A 29 -10.63 9.31 5.59
CA ASP A 29 -10.88 10.34 6.60
C ASP A 29 -10.54 11.75 6.11
N ASP A 30 -9.97 11.87 4.90
CA ASP A 30 -9.59 13.13 4.30
C ASP A 30 -10.75 13.74 3.49
N PRO A 31 -11.30 14.89 3.91
CA PRO A 31 -12.42 15.54 3.25
C PRO A 31 -12.13 15.99 1.80
N GLU A 32 -10.86 16.16 1.40
CA GLU A 32 -10.51 16.49 0.01
C GLU A 32 -10.85 15.36 -0.97
N TYR A 33 -10.81 14.10 -0.50
CA TYR A 33 -11.13 12.94 -1.33
C TYR A 33 -12.62 12.56 -1.33
N HIS A 34 -13.40 13.12 -0.41
CA HIS A 34 -14.79 12.73 -0.14
C HIS A 34 -15.77 13.91 -0.10
N ASP A 35 -15.54 14.92 -0.94
CA ASP A 35 -16.43 16.07 -1.13
C ASP A 35 -16.78 16.80 0.19
N GLY A 36 -15.79 16.98 1.06
CA GLY A 36 -15.95 17.64 2.36
C GLY A 36 -16.42 16.74 3.50
N LYS A 37 -16.56 15.42 3.27
CA LYS A 37 -16.96 14.45 4.30
C LYS A 37 -15.73 13.73 4.89
N THR A 38 -15.69 13.58 6.19
CA THR A 38 -14.73 12.70 6.88
C THR A 38 -15.42 11.38 7.19
N LEU A 39 -14.99 10.29 6.54
CA LEU A 39 -15.52 8.96 6.87
C LEU A 39 -14.82 8.43 8.12
N THR A 40 -15.52 7.63 8.92
CA THR A 40 -14.94 7.01 10.13
C THR A 40 -14.89 5.50 9.97
N MET A 41 -13.92 4.82 10.58
CA MET A 41 -13.87 3.34 10.58
C MET A 41 -14.98 2.66 11.41
N LYS A 42 -16.05 3.38 11.81
CA LYS A 42 -17.17 2.79 12.55
C LYS A 42 -18.05 1.96 11.62
N ALA A 43 -18.45 0.79 12.11
CA ALA A 43 -19.40 -0.07 11.42
C ALA A 43 -20.72 0.68 11.18
N GLY A 44 -21.18 0.73 9.93
CA GLY A 44 -22.44 1.37 9.52
C GLY A 44 -22.33 2.82 9.01
N GLU A 45 -21.19 3.51 9.21
CA GLU A 45 -20.95 4.87 8.68
C GLU A 45 -20.05 4.87 7.43
N ASN A 46 -19.60 3.69 7.00
CA ASN A 46 -18.52 3.49 6.03
C ASN A 46 -19.00 3.05 4.63
N ASP A 47 -20.26 3.30 4.30
CA ASP A 47 -20.90 2.78 3.07
C ASP A 47 -20.16 3.21 1.80
N ALA A 48 -19.66 4.45 1.75
CA ALA A 48 -18.89 4.94 0.60
C ALA A 48 -17.57 4.17 0.41
N ASN A 49 -16.85 3.92 1.49
CA ASN A 49 -15.56 3.22 1.42
C ASN A 49 -15.75 1.71 1.13
N MET A 50 -16.86 1.15 1.62
CA MET A 50 -17.27 -0.22 1.29
C MET A 50 -17.66 -0.34 -0.20
N GLN A 51 -18.34 0.66 -0.76
CA GLN A 51 -18.66 0.70 -2.19
C GLN A 51 -17.40 0.80 -3.07
N LEU A 52 -16.42 1.63 -2.68
CA LEU A 52 -15.13 1.71 -3.38
C LEU A 52 -14.38 0.37 -3.34
N SER A 53 -14.35 -0.26 -2.17
CA SER A 53 -13.79 -1.60 -2.00
C SER A 53 -14.49 -2.62 -2.92
N ALA A 54 -15.82 -2.62 -2.95
CA ALA A 54 -16.58 -3.51 -3.82
C ALA A 54 -16.29 -3.29 -5.31
N GLN A 55 -16.16 -2.03 -5.75
CA GLN A 55 -15.75 -1.70 -7.13
C GLN A 55 -14.37 -2.26 -7.46
N MET A 56 -13.41 -2.12 -6.55
CA MET A 56 -12.06 -2.67 -6.71
C MET A 56 -12.06 -4.20 -6.74
N PHE A 57 -12.90 -4.86 -5.94
CA PHE A 57 -13.05 -6.31 -5.97
C PHE A 57 -13.64 -6.81 -7.29
N LEU A 58 -14.65 -6.11 -7.82
CA LEU A 58 -15.22 -6.43 -9.13
C LEU A 58 -14.18 -6.24 -10.25
N TYR A 59 -13.36 -5.20 -10.15
CA TYR A 59 -12.27 -4.97 -11.10
C TYR A 59 -11.21 -6.09 -11.00
N ALA A 60 -10.79 -6.43 -9.78
CA ALA A 60 -9.85 -7.52 -9.54
C ALA A 60 -10.35 -8.86 -10.11
N ALA A 61 -11.65 -9.15 -9.97
CA ALA A 61 -12.24 -10.36 -10.51
C ALA A 61 -12.17 -10.40 -12.05
N LYS A 62 -12.41 -9.28 -12.73
CA LYS A 62 -12.25 -9.16 -14.19
C LYS A 62 -10.79 -9.35 -14.61
N LEU A 63 -9.87 -8.73 -13.88
CA LEU A 63 -8.44 -8.88 -14.14
C LEU A 63 -7.98 -10.34 -13.95
N ARG A 64 -8.51 -11.01 -12.93
CA ARG A 64 -8.29 -12.45 -12.69
C ARG A 64 -8.81 -13.32 -13.84
N GLU A 65 -10.01 -13.04 -14.34
CA GLU A 65 -10.59 -13.76 -15.47
C GLU A 65 -9.75 -13.58 -16.75
N LYS A 66 -9.30 -12.34 -17.00
CA LYS A 66 -8.35 -12.05 -18.09
C LYS A 66 -7.06 -12.85 -17.92
N ALA A 67 -6.46 -12.85 -16.74
CA ALA A 67 -5.23 -13.60 -16.45
C ALA A 67 -5.38 -15.12 -16.68
N LEU A 68 -6.58 -15.68 -16.47
CA LEU A 68 -6.88 -17.09 -16.72
C LEU A 68 -7.12 -17.41 -18.20
N THR A 69 -7.74 -16.50 -18.94
CA THR A 69 -8.16 -16.73 -20.34
C THR A 69 -7.14 -16.24 -21.36
N HIS A 70 -6.38 -15.21 -21.01
CA HIS A 70 -5.39 -14.53 -21.84
C HIS A 70 -4.13 -14.24 -20.99
N PRO A 71 -3.37 -15.27 -20.59
CA PRO A 71 -2.20 -15.10 -19.74
C PRO A 71 -1.14 -14.23 -20.43
N SER A 72 -0.51 -13.35 -19.64
CA SER A 72 0.60 -12.46 -20.04
C SER A 72 1.75 -12.50 -19.03
N ASP A 73 2.85 -11.82 -19.33
CA ASP A 73 3.98 -11.69 -18.42
C ASP A 73 3.72 -10.59 -17.36
N ASP A 74 2.77 -10.88 -16.46
CA ASP A 74 2.38 -9.97 -15.38
C ASP A 74 2.08 -10.70 -14.07
N LEU A 75 2.00 -9.93 -12.99
CA LEU A 75 1.78 -10.43 -11.64
C LEU A 75 0.38 -11.02 -11.46
N ALA A 76 -0.63 -10.54 -12.19
CA ALA A 76 -1.96 -11.16 -12.13
C ALA A 76 -1.92 -12.60 -12.67
N THR A 77 -1.25 -12.81 -13.80
CA THR A 77 -1.02 -14.13 -14.42
C THR A 77 -0.18 -15.01 -13.51
N ALA A 78 0.88 -14.47 -12.89
CA ALA A 78 1.66 -15.21 -11.91
C ALA A 78 0.81 -15.65 -10.71
N LEU A 79 -0.01 -14.76 -10.14
CA LEU A 79 -0.84 -15.02 -8.96
C LEU A 79 -1.96 -16.04 -9.20
N VAL A 80 -2.53 -16.12 -10.41
CA VAL A 80 -3.55 -17.16 -10.71
C VAL A 80 -2.94 -18.54 -10.97
N ASN A 81 -1.67 -18.58 -11.36
CA ASN A 81 -0.96 -19.83 -11.69
C ASN A 81 -0.13 -20.38 -10.53
N VAL A 82 0.27 -19.54 -9.57
CA VAL A 82 1.09 -19.95 -8.43
C VAL A 82 0.36 -20.99 -7.59
N GLU A 83 1.10 -22.02 -7.22
CA GLU A 83 0.67 -23.07 -6.30
C GLU A 83 1.73 -23.20 -5.20
N LEU A 84 1.31 -23.05 -3.95
CA LEU A 84 2.13 -23.17 -2.76
C LEU A 84 1.53 -24.24 -1.87
N ASP A 85 2.34 -25.22 -1.47
CA ASP A 85 1.90 -26.35 -0.62
C ASP A 85 0.64 -27.06 -1.15
N GLY A 86 0.54 -27.22 -2.48
CA GLY A 86 -0.61 -27.85 -3.14
C GLY A 86 -1.87 -26.99 -3.22
N ARG A 87 -1.77 -25.69 -2.89
CA ARG A 87 -2.90 -24.76 -2.85
C ARG A 87 -2.68 -23.57 -3.77
N LYS A 88 -3.71 -23.24 -4.54
CA LYS A 88 -3.79 -21.99 -5.32
C LYS A 88 -4.57 -20.93 -4.57
N LEU A 89 -4.36 -19.67 -4.94
CA LEU A 89 -5.19 -18.57 -4.43
C LEU A 89 -6.65 -18.78 -4.86
N THR A 90 -7.55 -18.65 -3.88
CA THR A 90 -8.98 -18.54 -4.16
C THR A 90 -9.26 -17.22 -4.89
N PRO A 91 -10.40 -17.09 -5.61
CA PRO A 91 -10.78 -15.83 -6.23
C PRO A 91 -10.85 -14.67 -5.24
N GLU A 92 -11.32 -14.93 -4.02
CA GLU A 92 -11.41 -13.93 -2.96
C GLU A 92 -10.03 -13.49 -2.47
N GLU A 93 -9.11 -14.43 -2.21
CA GLU A 93 -7.73 -14.10 -1.83
C GLU A 93 -7.02 -13.31 -2.93
N PHE A 94 -7.22 -13.65 -4.21
CA PHE A 94 -6.68 -12.86 -5.32
C PHE A 94 -7.16 -11.40 -5.25
N ASN A 95 -8.45 -11.18 -5.01
CA ASN A 95 -9.02 -9.83 -4.92
C ASN A 95 -8.42 -9.06 -3.74
N PHE A 96 -8.27 -9.71 -2.58
CA PHE A 96 -7.59 -9.10 -1.42
C PHE A 96 -6.12 -8.79 -1.70
N PHE A 97 -5.39 -9.67 -2.38
CA PHE A 97 -4.00 -9.45 -2.76
C PHE A 97 -3.85 -8.28 -3.73
N PHE A 98 -4.72 -8.19 -4.74
CA PHE A 98 -4.76 -7.05 -5.66
C PHE A 98 -5.00 -5.74 -4.92
N LEU A 99 -5.99 -5.72 -4.01
CA LEU A 99 -6.29 -4.52 -3.24
C LEU A 99 -5.12 -4.13 -2.31
N LEU A 100 -4.51 -5.11 -1.64
CA LEU A 100 -3.35 -4.92 -0.78
C LEU A 100 -2.20 -4.27 -1.56
N LEU A 101 -1.86 -4.78 -2.74
CA LEU A 101 -0.78 -4.25 -3.55
C LEU A 101 -1.04 -2.82 -4.01
N LEU A 102 -2.26 -2.51 -4.44
CA LEU A 102 -2.63 -1.17 -4.87
C LEU A 102 -2.54 -0.15 -3.74
N ILE A 103 -3.06 -0.48 -2.56
CA ILE A 103 -2.99 0.42 -1.41
C ILE A 103 -1.55 0.56 -0.92
N ALA A 104 -0.87 -0.58 -0.69
CA ALA A 104 0.42 -0.60 -0.01
C ALA A 104 1.52 0.15 -0.77
N GLY A 105 1.55 0.06 -2.11
CA GLY A 105 2.63 0.66 -2.88
C GLY A 105 2.25 1.94 -3.66
N ASN A 106 0.99 2.40 -3.61
CA ASN A 106 0.62 3.68 -4.23
C ASN A 106 1.12 4.87 -3.40
N GLU A 107 0.70 4.93 -2.13
CA GLU A 107 1.01 6.08 -1.28
C GLU A 107 2.44 6.02 -0.73
N THR A 108 2.86 4.86 -0.20
CA THR A 108 4.12 4.76 0.57
C THR A 108 5.34 5.14 -0.26
N THR A 109 5.48 4.59 -1.47
CA THR A 109 6.60 4.90 -2.36
C THR A 109 6.60 6.35 -2.78
N ARG A 110 5.42 6.93 -3.09
CA ARG A 110 5.30 8.35 -3.43
C ARG A 110 5.71 9.24 -2.25
N THR A 111 5.23 8.93 -1.06
CA THR A 111 5.48 9.71 0.15
C THR A 111 6.95 9.67 0.55
N VAL A 112 7.59 8.49 0.59
CA VAL A 112 9.03 8.38 0.85
C VAL A 112 9.83 9.13 -0.20
N THR A 113 9.49 9.00 -1.50
CA THR A 113 10.22 9.68 -2.57
C THR A 113 10.12 11.20 -2.43
N THR A 114 8.91 11.72 -2.18
CA THR A 114 8.67 13.16 -2.00
C THR A 114 9.39 13.68 -0.77
N ASN A 115 9.27 13.00 0.38
CA ASN A 115 9.93 13.38 1.61
C ASN A 115 11.44 13.30 1.51
N GLY A 116 11.97 12.30 0.80
CA GLY A 116 13.39 12.19 0.51
C GLY A 116 13.92 13.35 -0.33
N MET A 117 13.16 13.78 -1.35
CA MET A 117 13.52 14.96 -2.13
C MET A 117 13.51 16.24 -1.30
N ILE A 118 12.49 16.43 -0.44
CA ILE A 118 12.45 17.55 0.50
C ILE A 118 13.69 17.50 1.42
N SER A 119 13.98 16.34 2.01
CA SER A 119 15.14 16.16 2.89
C SER A 119 16.46 16.50 2.21
N LEU A 120 16.65 16.10 0.95
CA LEU A 120 17.84 16.45 0.17
C LEU A 120 17.92 17.95 -0.15
N LEU A 121 16.79 18.61 -0.41
CA LEU A 121 16.75 20.05 -0.67
C LEU A 121 17.07 20.87 0.60
N ASP A 122 16.65 20.38 1.77
CA ASP A 122 16.98 20.96 3.07
C ASP A 122 18.45 20.73 3.48
N HIS A 123 19.14 19.76 2.86
CA HIS A 123 20.56 19.43 3.07
C HIS A 123 21.37 19.55 1.76
N PRO A 124 21.60 20.77 1.25
CA PRO A 124 22.17 20.99 -0.08
C PRO A 124 23.62 20.51 -0.25
N ASP A 125 24.36 20.34 0.84
CA ASP A 125 25.67 19.72 0.89
C ASP A 125 25.60 18.21 0.60
N GLN A 126 24.66 17.50 1.22
CA GLN A 126 24.41 16.08 0.94
C GLN A 126 23.89 15.85 -0.47
N LEU A 127 22.95 16.70 -0.94
CA LEU A 127 22.48 16.66 -2.32
C LEU A 127 23.62 16.88 -3.32
N ARG A 128 24.57 17.77 -3.02
CA ARG A 128 25.74 18.00 -3.87
C ARG A 128 26.67 16.78 -3.88
N ALA A 129 26.94 16.18 -2.72
CA ALA A 129 27.74 14.98 -2.61
C ALA A 129 27.14 13.83 -3.44
N LEU A 130 25.83 13.57 -3.28
CA LEU A 130 25.12 12.53 -4.04
C LEU A 130 25.12 12.79 -5.55
N LYS A 131 25.01 14.06 -5.98
CA LYS A 131 25.12 14.43 -7.41
C LYS A 131 26.52 14.24 -7.98
N GLN A 132 27.55 14.34 -7.14
CA GLN A 132 28.95 14.16 -7.55
C GLN A 132 29.37 12.70 -7.55
N ASP A 133 28.75 11.87 -6.70
CA ASP A 133 29.06 10.45 -6.55
C ASP A 133 27.78 9.62 -6.32
N LEU A 134 27.30 8.97 -7.39
CA LEU A 134 26.13 8.09 -7.32
C LEU A 134 26.39 6.77 -6.58
N SER A 135 27.64 6.43 -6.23
CA SER A 135 27.89 5.28 -5.36
C SER A 135 27.32 5.47 -3.94
N LEU A 136 26.99 6.71 -3.57
CA LEU A 136 26.31 7.04 -2.31
C LEU A 136 24.80 6.78 -2.33
N LEU A 137 24.22 6.46 -3.51
CA LEU A 137 22.77 6.39 -3.68
C LEU A 137 22.10 5.34 -2.78
N ASP A 138 22.69 4.15 -2.66
CA ASP A 138 22.15 3.09 -1.82
C ASP A 138 22.06 3.53 -0.35
N GLY A 139 23.12 4.17 0.17
CA GLY A 139 23.13 4.72 1.53
C GLY A 139 22.15 5.89 1.71
N ALA A 140 21.99 6.74 0.69
CA ALA A 140 21.03 7.84 0.72
C ALA A 140 19.58 7.32 0.77
N ILE A 141 19.25 6.24 0.04
CA ILE A 141 17.93 5.62 0.06
C ILE A 141 17.62 5.08 1.47
N GLU A 142 18.55 4.35 2.09
CA GLU A 142 18.38 3.83 3.45
C GLU A 142 18.21 4.96 4.47
N GLU A 143 18.96 6.06 4.31
CA GLU A 143 18.84 7.21 5.21
C GLU A 143 17.52 7.96 5.02
N ILE A 144 17.00 8.08 3.80
CA ILE A 144 15.66 8.63 3.53
C ILE A 144 14.57 7.77 4.18
N LEU A 145 14.67 6.44 4.06
CA LEU A 145 13.73 5.51 4.68
C LEU A 145 13.74 5.62 6.21
N ARG A 146 14.91 5.81 6.81
CA ARG A 146 15.07 5.99 8.27
C ARG A 146 14.60 7.37 8.73
N PHE A 147 14.92 8.43 8.00
CA PHE A 147 14.70 9.81 8.42
C PHE A 147 13.27 10.29 8.17
N SER A 148 12.62 9.81 7.10
CA SER A 148 11.26 10.22 6.73
C SER A 148 10.44 9.04 6.19
N PRO A 149 10.13 8.04 7.04
CA PRO A 149 9.35 6.89 6.64
C PRO A 149 7.94 7.30 6.20
N ALA A 150 7.38 6.65 5.19
CA ALA A 150 5.99 6.89 4.82
C ALA A 150 5.00 6.35 5.87
N VAL A 151 5.38 5.27 6.57
CA VAL A 151 4.53 4.64 7.59
C VAL A 151 5.20 4.79 8.95
N HIS A 152 4.64 5.68 9.77
CA HIS A 152 5.17 5.99 11.10
C HIS A 152 4.82 4.93 12.15
N SER A 153 3.73 4.17 11.93
CA SER A 153 3.33 3.16 12.89
C SER A 153 2.53 2.01 12.29
N PHE A 154 2.59 0.86 12.98
CA PHE A 154 1.70 -0.27 12.72
C PHE A 154 1.07 -0.77 14.01
N ARG A 155 -0.19 -1.20 13.91
CA ARG A 155 -0.88 -1.85 15.04
C ARG A 155 -0.50 -3.32 15.17
N ARG A 156 -0.38 -3.81 16.40
CA ARG A 156 -0.37 -5.23 16.78
C ARG A 156 -1.47 -5.52 17.80
N SER A 157 -1.87 -6.77 17.91
CA SER A 157 -2.80 -7.24 18.97
C SER A 157 -2.07 -8.26 19.83
N ALA A 158 -2.09 -8.09 21.14
CA ALA A 158 -1.52 -9.05 22.07
C ALA A 158 -2.34 -10.36 22.02
N THR A 159 -1.68 -11.49 21.83
CA THR A 159 -2.34 -12.81 21.78
C THR A 159 -2.49 -13.45 23.16
N GLN A 160 -1.81 -12.92 24.17
CA GLN A 160 -1.87 -13.31 25.58
C GLN A 160 -1.35 -12.16 26.45
N THR A 161 -1.70 -12.15 27.73
CA THR A 161 -1.12 -11.20 28.69
C THR A 161 0.39 -11.41 28.79
N THR A 162 1.16 -10.34 28.68
CA THR A 162 2.63 -10.36 28.69
C THR A 162 3.19 -9.06 29.30
N GLU A 163 4.52 -8.94 29.35
CA GLU A 163 5.22 -7.74 29.77
C GLU A 163 6.20 -7.28 28.69
N ILE A 164 6.15 -5.99 28.32
CA ILE A 164 7.09 -5.37 27.39
C ILE A 164 7.75 -4.20 28.11
N ARG A 165 9.08 -4.26 28.30
CA ARG A 165 9.88 -3.20 28.96
C ARG A 165 9.30 -2.76 30.32
N GLY A 166 8.89 -3.71 31.17
CA GLY A 166 8.31 -3.37 32.48
C GLY A 166 6.81 -3.06 32.46
N GLN A 167 6.17 -2.98 31.29
CA GLN A 167 4.76 -2.64 31.16
C GLN A 167 3.92 -3.88 30.90
N LYS A 168 2.94 -4.12 31.77
CA LYS A 168 1.98 -5.20 31.59
C LYS A 168 1.06 -4.88 30.40
N ILE A 169 0.98 -5.79 29.45
CA ILE A 169 0.10 -5.75 28.29
C ILE A 169 -0.91 -6.88 28.45
N GLU A 170 -2.20 -6.55 28.49
CA GLU A 170 -3.26 -7.56 28.60
C GLU A 170 -3.50 -8.27 27.27
N GLU A 171 -4.00 -9.51 27.34
CA GLU A 171 -4.52 -10.22 26.17
C GLU A 171 -5.53 -9.35 25.39
N ASN A 172 -5.47 -9.42 24.06
CA ASN A 172 -6.27 -8.64 23.11
C ASN A 172 -6.02 -7.12 23.09
N ALA A 173 -5.12 -6.59 23.93
CA ALA A 173 -4.73 -5.19 23.87
C ALA A 173 -4.18 -4.82 22.48
N LYS A 174 -4.56 -3.63 21.98
CA LYS A 174 -4.04 -3.07 20.73
C LYS A 174 -2.83 -2.19 21.03
N LEU A 175 -1.70 -2.54 20.42
CA LEU A 175 -0.43 -1.84 20.56
C LEU A 175 -0.14 -1.09 19.26
N ILE A 176 0.31 0.17 19.36
CA ILE A 176 0.82 0.93 18.22
C ILE A 176 2.34 0.94 18.31
N LEU A 177 3.01 0.34 17.33
CA LEU A 177 4.46 0.34 17.21
C LEU A 177 4.87 1.52 16.34
N TRP A 178 5.60 2.48 16.92
CA TRP A 178 6.20 3.59 16.21
C TRP A 178 7.62 3.21 15.79
N TYR A 179 7.97 3.48 14.53
CA TYR A 179 9.29 3.21 13.95
C TYR A 179 10.08 4.49 13.74
#